data_AF-A0A7Z9G0W3-F1
#
_entry.id   AF-A0A7Z9G0W3-F1
#
_cell.length_a   1.000
_cell.length_b   1.000
_cell.length_c   1.000
_cell.angle_alpha   90.00
_cell.angle_beta   90.00
_cell.angle_gamma   90.00
#
_symmetry.space_group_name_H-M   'P 1'
#
loop_
_entity.id
_entity.type
_entity.pdbx_description
1 polymer ?
#
loop_
_entity_poly.entity_id
_entity_poly.type
_entity_poly.pdbx_seq_one_letter_code
_entity_poly.pdbx_strand_id
1 'polypeptide(L)'
;MTNNSKWCPVAIFQLLICGMVFEVSAITVSHLKTSNVSATSVVISWVTDQKPESVVNYGLTKALGQTAHDSRKAFTHWVEITGLTEDTDYYFEVISGTTTDNNDGEYYTFRSAQFGIGVPYTLYGQLTDGESASAVAEAIVEVSLLRSQSVSSHLTVLTDENGFWYVNLGNL
;
A
#
# COMPACT_ATOMS: atom_id res chain seq x y z
N MET A 1 -25.51 -2.94 -77.75
CA MET A 1 -26.50 -2.43 -76.79
C MET A 1 -26.46 -3.31 -75.55
N THR A 2 -25.64 -2.96 -74.57
CA THR A 2 -25.60 -3.50 -73.19
C THR A 2 -24.59 -2.64 -72.41
N ASN A 3 -25.02 -1.96 -71.36
CA ASN A 3 -24.67 -2.27 -69.96
C ASN A 3 -24.87 -1.04 -69.06
N ASN A 4 -25.65 -1.25 -68.01
CA ASN A 4 -25.92 -0.33 -66.92
C ASN A 4 -24.69 -0.17 -66.01
N SER A 5 -24.37 1.04 -65.61
CA SER A 5 -23.71 1.33 -64.32
C SER A 5 -24.36 2.62 -63.77
N LYS A 6 -25.40 2.51 -62.93
CA LYS A 6 -25.33 2.38 -61.46
C LYS A 6 -24.27 3.30 -60.83
N TRP A 7 -24.61 4.58 -60.74
CA TRP A 7 -23.92 5.55 -59.89
C TRP A 7 -24.37 5.33 -58.44
N CYS A 8 -23.42 4.98 -57.57
CA CYS A 8 -23.60 4.86 -56.14
C CYS A 8 -23.15 6.18 -55.49
N PRO A 9 -24.00 6.92 -54.76
CA PRO A 9 -23.57 8.13 -54.07
C PRO A 9 -22.74 7.74 -52.85
N VAL A 10 -21.50 8.22 -52.80
CA VAL A 10 -20.61 8.10 -51.63
C VAL A 10 -21.16 9.00 -50.53
N ALA A 11 -21.77 8.40 -49.50
CA ALA A 11 -22.13 9.09 -48.27
C ALA A 11 -20.89 9.16 -47.37
N ILE A 12 -20.35 10.37 -47.18
CA ILE A 12 -19.30 10.62 -46.20
C ILE A 12 -19.96 10.61 -44.81
N PHE A 13 -19.78 9.51 -44.08
CA PHE A 13 -20.11 9.43 -42.65
C PHE A 13 -18.99 10.11 -41.87
N GLN A 14 -19.19 11.38 -41.53
CA GLN A 14 -18.30 12.07 -40.61
C GLN A 14 -18.62 11.57 -39.20
N LEU A 15 -17.78 10.66 -38.70
CA LEU A 15 -17.88 10.10 -37.34
C LEU A 15 -17.56 11.21 -36.33
N LEU A 16 -18.59 11.81 -35.76
CA LEU A 16 -18.46 12.72 -34.63
C LEU A 16 -18.16 11.88 -33.39
N ILE A 17 -16.88 11.59 -33.13
CA ILE A 17 -16.47 11.04 -31.84
C ILE A 17 -16.69 12.16 -30.83
N CYS A 18 -17.85 12.13 -30.17
CA CYS A 18 -18.10 12.91 -28.97
C CYS A 18 -16.98 12.59 -27.98
N GLY A 19 -16.15 13.58 -27.67
CA GLY A 19 -14.99 13.44 -26.80
C GLY A 19 -15.42 13.05 -25.38
N MET A 20 -15.62 11.76 -25.14
CA MET A 20 -15.52 11.20 -23.80
C MET A 20 -14.06 11.33 -23.38
N VAL A 21 -13.71 12.49 -22.83
CA VAL A 21 -12.52 12.62 -22.00
C VAL A 21 -12.87 11.87 -20.71
N PHE A 22 -12.37 10.65 -20.57
CA PHE A 22 -12.36 10.01 -19.26
C PHE A 22 -11.35 10.77 -18.41
N GLU A 23 -11.84 11.58 -17.48
CA GLU A 23 -10.97 12.13 -16.45
C GLU A 23 -10.62 11.01 -15.48
N VAL A 24 -9.35 10.59 -15.50
CA VAL A 24 -8.80 9.73 -14.46
C VAL A 24 -8.40 10.65 -13.32
N SER A 25 -9.16 10.63 -12.22
CA SER A 25 -8.75 11.30 -10.99
C SER A 25 -7.43 10.72 -10.50
N ALA A 26 -6.46 11.58 -10.19
CA ALA A 26 -5.22 11.15 -9.57
C ALA A 26 -5.53 10.41 -8.26
N ILE A 27 -4.80 9.32 -7.99
CA ILE A 27 -4.94 8.57 -6.74
C ILE A 27 -4.37 9.42 -5.61
N THR A 28 -5.10 9.52 -4.52
CA THR A 28 -4.63 10.19 -3.29
C THR A 28 -4.03 9.16 -2.34
N VAL A 29 -2.83 9.43 -1.84
CA VAL A 29 -2.18 8.66 -0.77
C VAL A 29 -2.40 9.39 0.56
N SER A 30 -2.72 8.64 1.61
CA SER A 30 -2.95 9.19 2.96
C SER A 30 -2.55 8.19 4.04
N HIS A 31 -2.42 8.66 5.28
CA HIS A 31 -2.14 7.82 6.46
C HIS A 31 -0.89 6.94 6.31
N LEU A 32 0.13 7.44 5.61
CA LEU A 32 1.40 6.74 5.46
C LEU A 32 2.07 6.56 6.82
N LYS A 33 2.46 5.33 7.12
CA LYS A 33 2.99 4.92 8.41
C LYS A 33 4.06 3.86 8.28
N THR A 34 5.10 4.00 9.09
CA THR A 34 6.14 2.99 9.31
C THR A 34 5.85 2.27 10.62
N SER A 35 5.92 0.94 10.62
CA SER A 35 5.65 0.08 11.78
C SER A 35 6.44 -1.22 11.70
N ASN A 36 6.36 -2.06 12.73
CA ASN A 36 7.00 -3.38 12.78
C ASN A 36 8.51 -3.33 12.47
N VAL A 37 9.17 -2.24 12.83
CA VAL A 37 10.61 -2.06 12.58
C VAL A 37 11.38 -3.13 13.37
N SER A 38 12.07 -4.01 12.67
CA SER A 38 12.98 -5.02 13.22
C SER A 38 14.40 -4.80 12.68
N ALA A 39 15.33 -5.67 13.07
CA ALA A 39 16.68 -5.65 12.52
C ALA A 39 16.73 -6.00 11.03
N THR A 40 15.78 -6.79 10.55
CA THR A 40 15.80 -7.35 9.19
C THR A 40 14.55 -7.06 8.38
N SER A 41 13.56 -6.39 8.96
CA SER A 41 12.30 -6.05 8.29
C SER A 41 11.68 -4.76 8.79
N VAL A 42 10.79 -4.19 7.98
CA VAL A 42 9.91 -3.09 8.36
C VAL A 42 8.60 -3.21 7.58
N VAL A 43 7.53 -2.62 8.10
CA VAL A 43 6.25 -2.51 7.40
C VAL A 43 5.96 -1.05 7.08
N ILE A 44 5.65 -0.79 5.82
CA ILE A 44 5.12 0.49 5.34
C ILE A 44 3.64 0.29 5.00
N SER A 45 2.77 1.10 5.61
CA SER A 45 1.33 1.01 5.40
C SER A 45 0.72 2.37 5.08
N TRP A 46 -0.28 2.41 4.20
CA TRP A 46 -0.99 3.63 3.83
C TRP A 46 -2.38 3.32 3.27
N VAL A 47 -3.16 4.36 3.03
CA VAL A 47 -4.52 4.28 2.49
C VAL A 47 -4.63 5.10 1.19
N THR A 48 -5.30 4.52 0.20
CA THR A 48 -5.66 5.18 -1.05
C THR A 48 -7.17 5.34 -1.20
N ASP A 49 -7.59 6.35 -1.97
CA ASP A 49 -8.99 6.58 -2.33
C ASP A 49 -9.51 5.67 -3.47
N GLN A 50 -8.60 4.92 -4.09
CA GLN A 50 -8.87 3.91 -5.11
C GLN A 50 -8.19 2.58 -4.73
N LYS A 51 -8.36 1.53 -5.55
CA LYS A 51 -7.76 0.20 -5.33
C LYS A 51 -6.63 -0.14 -6.32
N PRO A 52 -5.49 0.57 -6.29
CA PRO A 52 -4.39 0.29 -7.19
C PRO A 52 -3.58 -0.94 -6.75
N GLU A 53 -2.72 -1.43 -7.64
CA GLU A 53 -1.53 -2.16 -7.22
C GLU A 53 -0.52 -1.16 -6.65
N SER A 54 0.19 -1.58 -5.61
CA SER A 54 1.01 -0.68 -4.78
C SER A 54 2.38 -1.27 -4.50
N VAL A 55 3.39 -0.39 -4.52
CA VAL A 55 4.81 -0.75 -4.42
C VAL A 55 5.50 0.23 -3.48
N VAL A 56 6.50 -0.26 -2.75
CA VAL A 56 7.46 0.56 -2.04
C VAL A 56 8.80 0.43 -2.74
N ASN A 57 9.32 1.54 -3.27
CA ASN A 57 10.72 1.59 -3.71
C ASN A 57 11.57 2.03 -2.53
N TYR A 58 12.70 1.39 -2.31
CA TYR A 58 13.58 1.69 -1.17
C TYR A 58 15.07 1.52 -1.50
N GLY A 59 15.93 2.08 -0.66
CA GLY A 59 17.38 1.96 -0.77
C GLY A 59 18.13 2.68 0.35
N LEU A 60 19.45 2.53 0.38
CA LEU A 60 20.33 3.19 1.36
C LEU A 60 20.56 4.69 1.06
N THR A 61 20.12 5.15 -0.11
CA THR A 61 20.23 6.55 -0.55
C THR A 61 18.98 6.93 -1.32
N LYS A 62 18.78 8.22 -1.62
CA LYS A 62 17.70 8.69 -2.50
C LYS A 62 17.78 8.12 -3.93
N ALA A 63 18.92 7.56 -4.34
CA ALA A 63 18.98 6.67 -5.50
C ALA A 63 18.48 5.29 -5.07
N LEU A 64 17.16 5.16 -4.99
CA LEU A 64 16.48 3.91 -4.66
C LEU A 64 16.89 2.79 -5.63
N GLY A 65 16.79 1.53 -5.21
CA GLY A 65 17.24 0.40 -6.04
C GLY A 65 16.62 -0.95 -5.71
N GLN A 66 15.73 -1.00 -4.73
CA GLN A 66 15.02 -2.20 -4.32
C GLN A 66 13.51 -1.91 -4.30
N THR A 67 12.70 -2.96 -4.43
CA THR A 67 11.23 -2.84 -4.46
C THR A 67 10.59 -3.92 -3.59
N ALA A 68 9.51 -3.56 -2.92
CA ALA A 68 8.62 -4.47 -2.20
C ALA A 68 7.18 -4.18 -2.64
N HIS A 69 6.33 -5.20 -2.73
CA HIS A 69 5.04 -5.09 -3.40
C HIS A 69 3.91 -5.59 -2.49
N ASP A 70 2.75 -4.93 -2.56
CA ASP A 70 1.48 -5.52 -2.13
C ASP A 70 0.82 -6.15 -3.36
N SER A 71 0.59 -7.46 -3.33
CA SER A 71 -0.05 -8.15 -4.47
C SER A 71 -1.55 -7.86 -4.58
N ARG A 72 -2.15 -7.18 -3.60
CA ARG A 72 -3.59 -6.95 -3.51
C ARG A 72 -3.96 -5.61 -4.15
N LYS A 73 -5.14 -5.57 -4.78
CA LYS A 73 -5.80 -4.32 -5.20
C LYS A 73 -6.72 -3.86 -4.09
N ALA A 74 -6.17 -3.10 -3.15
CA ALA A 74 -6.86 -2.71 -1.92
C ALA A 74 -6.88 -1.19 -1.73
N PHE A 75 -7.77 -0.72 -0.85
CA PHE A 75 -7.70 0.66 -0.34
C PHE A 75 -6.61 0.80 0.72
N THR A 76 -6.29 -0.29 1.42
CA THR A 76 -5.30 -0.38 2.48
C THR A 76 -4.11 -1.18 1.99
N HIS A 77 -2.94 -0.55 2.01
CA HIS A 77 -1.70 -1.17 1.58
C HIS A 77 -0.86 -1.49 2.80
N TRP A 78 -0.33 -2.71 2.86
CA TRP A 78 0.50 -3.20 3.96
C TRP A 78 1.67 -3.96 3.35
N VAL A 79 2.80 -3.28 3.23
CA VAL A 79 3.98 -3.81 2.52
C VAL A 79 5.08 -4.09 3.54
N GLU A 80 5.41 -5.37 3.68
CA GLU A 80 6.57 -5.81 4.44
C GLU A 80 7.82 -5.78 3.56
N ILE A 81 8.83 -5.05 4.00
CA ILE A 81 10.18 -5.06 3.44
C ILE A 81 11.02 -5.99 4.32
N THR A 82 11.73 -6.94 3.72
CA THR A 82 12.57 -7.92 4.43
C THR A 82 14.01 -7.91 3.90
N GLY A 83 14.92 -8.58 4.59
CA GLY A 83 16.33 -8.66 4.18
C GLY A 83 17.13 -7.37 4.45
N LEU A 84 16.67 -6.55 5.39
CA LEU A 84 17.37 -5.33 5.78
C LEU A 84 18.66 -5.65 6.56
N THR A 85 19.62 -4.74 6.47
CA THR A 85 20.77 -4.71 7.38
C THR A 85 20.35 -4.01 8.66
N GLU A 86 20.78 -4.52 9.81
CA GLU A 86 20.45 -3.93 11.11
C GLU A 86 21.04 -2.52 11.28
N ASP A 87 20.44 -1.72 12.16
CA ASP A 87 20.91 -0.38 12.56
C ASP A 87 21.27 0.56 11.38
N THR A 88 20.49 0.47 10.30
CA THR A 88 20.79 1.11 9.01
C THR A 88 19.65 2.02 8.59
N ASP A 89 19.99 3.23 8.15
CA ASP A 89 19.02 4.19 7.62
C ASP A 89 18.68 3.85 6.15
N TYR A 90 17.38 3.88 5.84
CA TYR A 90 16.83 3.64 4.52
C TYR A 90 15.96 4.82 4.08
N TYR A 91 15.94 5.05 2.77
CA TYR A 91 15.03 5.96 2.08
C TYR A 91 13.99 5.16 1.34
N PHE A 92 12.76 5.68 1.26
CA PHE A 92 11.70 5.06 0.47
C PHE A 92 10.70 6.09 -0.07
N GLU A 93 9.98 5.65 -1.10
CA GLU A 93 8.77 6.28 -1.63
C GLU A 93 7.71 5.19 -1.83
N VAL A 94 6.45 5.60 -1.90
CA VAL A 94 5.35 4.69 -2.23
C VAL A 94 4.79 5.01 -3.60
N ILE A 95 4.46 3.97 -4.36
CA ILE A 95 3.82 4.06 -5.66
C ILE A 95 2.46 3.37 -5.54
N SER A 96 1.42 4.04 -5.99
CA SER A 96 0.06 3.54 -6.02
C SER A 96 -0.53 3.82 -7.40
N GLY A 97 -0.58 2.79 -8.24
CA GLY A 97 -0.93 2.92 -9.65
C GLY A 97 0.05 3.84 -10.37
N THR A 98 -0.43 5.02 -10.79
CA THR A 98 0.41 6.04 -11.45
C THR A 98 0.82 7.18 -10.52
N THR A 99 0.37 7.18 -9.26
CA THR A 99 0.77 8.19 -8.27
C THR A 99 2.03 7.74 -7.55
N THR A 100 3.01 8.63 -7.44
CA THR A 100 4.17 8.47 -6.55
C THR A 100 4.04 9.47 -5.41
N ASP A 101 4.15 9.00 -4.17
CA ASP A 101 4.33 9.84 -2.99
C ASP A 101 5.74 9.61 -2.45
N ASN A 102 6.61 10.60 -2.69
CA ASN A 102 8.00 10.63 -2.27
C ASN A 102 8.31 11.82 -1.37
N ASN A 103 7.31 12.31 -0.62
CA ASN A 103 7.47 13.43 0.32
C ASN A 103 8.12 14.66 -0.34
N ASP A 104 7.54 15.12 -1.47
CA ASP A 104 8.02 16.25 -2.27
C ASP A 104 9.50 16.14 -2.71
N GLY A 105 9.99 14.93 -2.95
CA GLY A 105 11.38 14.64 -3.34
C GLY A 105 12.36 14.57 -2.16
N GLU A 106 11.90 14.76 -0.93
CA GLU A 106 12.71 14.51 0.27
C GLU A 106 12.80 13.03 0.64
N TYR A 107 11.90 12.21 0.11
CA TYR A 107 11.69 10.82 0.46
C TYR A 107 11.31 10.64 1.93
N TYR A 108 10.71 9.50 2.22
CA TYR A 108 10.51 9.06 3.60
C TYR A 108 11.75 8.30 4.06
N THR A 109 11.97 8.23 5.37
CA THR A 109 13.08 7.49 5.95
C THR A 109 12.63 6.62 7.11
N PHE A 110 13.35 5.52 7.31
CA PHE A 110 13.28 4.73 8.52
C PHE A 110 14.67 4.18 8.83
N ARG A 111 14.89 3.77 10.08
CA ARG A 111 16.10 3.07 10.49
C ARG A 111 15.70 1.68 10.98
N SER A 112 16.34 0.63 10.45
CA SER A 112 16.16 -0.72 10.98
C SER A 112 16.65 -0.79 12.43
N ALA A 113 16.08 -1.68 13.22
CA ALA A 113 16.51 -1.86 14.61
C ALA A 113 17.88 -2.56 14.68
N GLN A 114 18.49 -2.58 15.86
CA GLN A 114 19.57 -3.53 16.17
C GLN A 114 18.99 -4.91 16.46
N PHE A 115 19.79 -5.98 16.35
CA PHE A 115 19.37 -7.30 16.80
C PHE A 115 18.97 -7.27 18.28
N GLY A 116 17.67 -7.42 18.52
CA GLY A 116 17.08 -7.64 19.84
C GLY A 116 16.69 -9.11 20.02
N ILE A 117 16.89 -9.64 21.22
CA ILE A 117 16.28 -10.91 21.61
C ILE A 117 15.00 -10.58 22.39
N GLY A 118 13.88 -10.52 21.68
CA GLY A 118 12.55 -10.44 22.28
C GLY A 118 12.03 -11.83 22.62
N VAL A 119 11.35 -11.96 23.76
CA VAL A 119 10.51 -13.15 24.00
C VAL A 119 9.24 -12.96 23.19
N PRO A 120 8.91 -13.89 22.27
CA PRO A 120 7.73 -13.75 21.45
C PRO A 120 6.49 -13.79 22.33
N TYR A 121 5.67 -12.75 22.25
CA TYR A 121 4.36 -12.70 22.88
C TYR A 121 3.34 -12.31 21.81
N THR A 122 2.50 -13.26 21.43
CA THR A 122 1.54 -13.06 20.34
C THR A 122 0.20 -12.63 20.88
N LEU A 123 -0.28 -11.46 20.45
CA LEU A 123 -1.68 -11.09 20.57
C LEU A 123 -2.45 -11.59 19.36
N TYR A 124 -3.72 -11.96 19.55
CA TYR A 124 -4.61 -12.37 18.48
C TYR A 124 -6.00 -11.82 18.73
N GLY A 125 -6.76 -11.64 17.66
CA GLY A 125 -8.14 -11.17 17.74
C GLY A 125 -8.88 -11.36 16.43
N GLN A 126 -10.15 -10.95 16.43
CA GLN A 126 -10.99 -10.89 15.24
C GLN A 126 -11.63 -9.50 15.18
N LEU A 127 -11.57 -8.86 14.01
CA LEU A 127 -12.25 -7.60 13.77
C LEU A 127 -13.59 -7.86 13.08
N THR A 128 -14.66 -7.30 13.65
CA THR A 128 -16.01 -7.39 13.12
C THR A 128 -16.69 -6.03 13.03
N ASP A 129 -17.66 -5.87 12.12
CA ASP A 129 -18.39 -4.62 11.85
C ASP A 129 -19.30 -4.12 13.00
N GLY A 130 -19.38 -4.85 14.12
CA GLY A 130 -20.12 -4.49 15.33
C GLY A 130 -21.65 -4.59 15.21
N GLU A 131 -22.21 -4.37 14.02
CA GLU A 131 -23.65 -4.41 13.75
C GLU A 131 -24.12 -5.82 13.39
N SER A 132 -23.43 -6.47 12.46
CA SER A 132 -23.80 -7.81 11.95
C SER A 132 -22.83 -8.88 12.43
N ALA A 133 -21.81 -8.50 13.21
CA ALA A 133 -20.66 -9.31 13.56
C ALA A 133 -19.96 -9.91 12.32
N SER A 134 -20.06 -9.23 11.17
CA SER A 134 -19.40 -9.67 9.95
C SER A 134 -17.90 -9.42 10.08
N ALA A 135 -17.11 -10.37 9.60
CA ALA A 135 -15.66 -10.22 9.50
C ALA A 135 -15.28 -8.98 8.67
N VAL A 136 -14.30 -8.22 9.17
CA VAL A 136 -13.72 -7.10 8.43
C VAL A 136 -12.35 -7.51 7.91
N ALA A 137 -12.29 -7.82 6.62
CA ALA A 137 -11.06 -8.19 5.92
C ALA A 137 -10.24 -6.96 5.49
N GLU A 138 -8.93 -7.15 5.33
CA GLU A 138 -7.99 -6.15 4.82
C GLU A 138 -7.90 -4.85 5.66
N ALA A 139 -8.39 -4.88 6.90
CA ALA A 139 -8.23 -3.77 7.82
C ALA A 139 -6.84 -3.79 8.43
N ILE A 140 -6.25 -2.61 8.62
CA ILE A 140 -5.01 -2.46 9.36
C ILE A 140 -5.38 -2.33 10.84
N VAL A 141 -5.01 -3.33 11.64
CA VAL A 141 -5.07 -3.27 13.10
C VAL A 141 -3.75 -2.71 13.60
N GLU A 142 -3.84 -1.65 14.39
CA GLU A 142 -2.69 -1.05 15.04
C GLU A 142 -2.65 -1.42 16.53
N VAL A 143 -1.48 -1.84 16.98
CA VAL A 143 -1.21 -2.21 18.37
C VAL A 143 -0.04 -1.38 18.89
N SER A 144 -0.25 -0.76 20.05
CA SER A 144 0.80 -0.11 20.84
C SER A 144 0.60 -0.43 22.31
N LEU A 145 1.69 -0.53 23.05
CA LEU A 145 1.64 -0.71 24.50
C LEU A 145 1.80 0.64 25.18
N LEU A 146 0.90 0.89 26.12
CA LEU A 146 0.95 2.07 26.99
C LEU A 146 1.50 1.64 28.34
N ARG A 147 2.63 2.22 28.75
CA ARG A 147 3.16 2.07 30.10
C ARG A 147 3.37 3.46 30.71
N SER A 148 2.50 3.79 31.66
CA SER A 148 2.47 5.13 32.28
C SER A 148 2.24 6.23 31.22
N GLN A 149 3.29 6.93 30.80
CA GLN A 149 3.24 8.01 29.79
C GLN A 149 4.06 7.67 28.53
N SER A 150 4.61 6.46 28.46
CA SER A 150 5.36 5.99 27.29
C SER A 150 4.50 5.09 26.43
N VAL A 151 4.49 5.37 25.13
CA VAL A 151 3.92 4.52 24.10
C VAL A 151 5.06 3.74 23.45
N SER A 152 4.88 2.45 23.22
CA SER A 152 5.83 1.66 22.44
C SER A 152 5.90 2.13 20.98
N SER A 153 6.82 1.58 20.20
CA SER A 153 6.70 1.62 18.75
C SER A 153 5.36 1.00 18.31
N HIS A 154 4.87 1.45 17.15
CA HIS A 154 3.63 0.94 16.60
C HIS A 154 3.89 -0.40 15.92
N LEU A 155 3.02 -1.37 16.21
CA LEU A 155 2.87 -2.56 15.41
C LEU A 155 1.58 -2.48 14.60
N THR A 156 1.62 -2.97 13.37
CA THR A 156 0.46 -3.10 12.51
C THR A 156 0.36 -4.52 11.97
N VAL A 157 -0.86 -4.96 11.70
CA VAL A 157 -1.16 -6.21 11.02
C VAL A 157 -2.41 -6.04 10.19
N LEU A 158 -2.43 -6.70 9.04
CA LEU A 158 -3.61 -6.77 8.19
C LEU A 158 -4.53 -7.93 8.63
N THR A 159 -5.82 -7.68 8.75
CA THR A 159 -6.80 -8.75 8.98
C THR A 159 -6.97 -9.65 7.75
N ASP A 160 -7.15 -10.95 7.98
CA ASP A 160 -7.45 -11.92 6.93
C ASP A 160 -8.91 -11.81 6.44
N GLU A 161 -9.30 -12.66 5.48
CA GLU A 161 -10.66 -12.70 4.92
C GLU A 161 -11.76 -12.95 5.97
N ASN A 162 -11.40 -13.55 7.11
CA ASN A 162 -12.28 -13.85 8.23
C ASN A 162 -12.14 -12.84 9.38
N GLY A 163 -11.40 -11.74 9.15
CA GLY A 163 -11.17 -10.68 10.12
C GLY A 163 -10.18 -11.04 11.22
N PHE A 164 -9.54 -12.21 11.17
CA PHE A 164 -8.55 -12.61 12.16
C PHE A 164 -7.24 -11.89 11.95
N TRP A 165 -6.55 -11.62 13.05
CA TRP A 165 -5.24 -11.00 13.07
C TRP A 165 -4.42 -11.54 14.23
N TYR A 166 -3.10 -11.50 14.07
CA TYR A 166 -2.16 -11.78 15.15
C TYR A 166 -0.92 -10.90 15.01
N VAL A 167 -0.34 -10.50 16.13
CA VAL A 167 0.85 -9.65 16.15
C VAL A 167 1.80 -10.10 17.25
N ASN A 168 3.09 -10.16 16.93
CA ASN A 168 4.13 -10.54 17.87
C ASN A 168 4.73 -9.30 18.52
N LEU A 169 4.61 -9.18 19.85
CA LEU A 169 5.15 -8.09 20.64
C LEU A 169 6.65 -8.21 20.95
N GLY A 170 7.31 -9.29 20.54
CA GLY A 170 8.75 -9.47 20.71
C GLY A 170 9.59 -8.50 19.88
N ASN A 171 8.96 -7.72 19.00
CA ASN A 171 9.58 -6.68 18.20
C ASN A 171 9.34 -5.25 18.75
N LEU A 172 8.82 -5.14 19.99
CA LEU A 172 8.67 -3.88 20.74
C LEU A 172 9.88 -3.60 21.65
#